data_AF-A0A3D1ML29-F1
#
_entry.id   AF-A0A3D1ML29-F1
#
_cell.length_a   1.000
_cell.length_b   1.000
_cell.length_c   1.000
_cell.angle_alpha   90.00
_cell.angle_beta   90.00
_cell.angle_gamma   90.00
#
_symmetry.space_group_name_H-M   'P 1'
#
loop_
_entity.id
_entity.type
_entity.pdbx_description
1 polymer ?
#
loop_
_entity_poly.entity_id
_entity_poly.type
_entity_poly.pdbx_seq_one_letter_code
_entity_poly.pdbx_strand_id
1 'polypeptide(L)'
;MRRRKLHHHVYVVELSKDVLLEPRFRRCNPGYIEGKPCVYVGMTGLDPDVRFDKHKAGIQANRFVTQYGLRLLPDLYEGFNPMSYEDAVDREIEIGIDLRSAGFGVWQA
;
A
#
# COMPACT_ATOMS: atom_id res chain seq x y z
N MET A 1 -13.27 -14.27 -27.39
CA MET A 1 -12.22 -14.21 -26.35
C MET A 1 -12.89 -14.14 -24.99
N ARG A 2 -12.57 -15.04 -24.05
CA ARG A 2 -13.14 -15.02 -22.69
C ARG A 2 -12.52 -13.80 -21.96
N ARG A 3 -13.28 -12.73 -21.75
CA ARG A 3 -12.81 -11.54 -21.03
C ARG A 3 -12.40 -11.98 -19.63
N ARG A 4 -11.11 -11.91 -19.31
CA ARG A 4 -10.59 -12.31 -17.99
C ARG A 4 -11.25 -11.39 -16.96
N LYS A 5 -11.91 -11.96 -15.95
CA LYS A 5 -12.63 -11.16 -14.94
C LYS A 5 -11.62 -10.27 -14.20
N LEU A 6 -11.96 -8.99 -14.02
CA LEU A 6 -11.18 -8.08 -13.20
C LEU A 6 -11.21 -8.58 -11.75
N HIS A 7 -10.05 -8.69 -11.14
CA HIS A 7 -9.87 -9.23 -9.78
C HIS A 7 -8.56 -8.76 -9.14
N HIS A 8 -7.87 -7.79 -9.76
CA HIS A 8 -6.73 -7.16 -9.13
C HIS A 8 -7.20 -5.89 -8.42
N HIS A 9 -6.59 -5.64 -7.27
CA HIS A 9 -6.94 -4.56 -6.38
C HIS A 9 -5.66 -3.85 -5.97
N VAL A 10 -5.69 -2.53 -5.95
CA VAL A 10 -4.73 -1.75 -5.17
C VAL A 10 -5.24 -1.62 -3.74
N TYR A 11 -4.34 -1.43 -2.78
CA TYR A 11 -4.68 -1.20 -1.39
C TYR A 11 -3.63 -0.32 -0.71
N VAL A 12 -4.08 0.42 0.30
CA VAL A 12 -3.24 1.29 1.13
C VAL A 12 -3.44 0.92 2.58
N VAL A 13 -2.35 0.64 3.28
CA VAL A 13 -2.33 0.33 4.72
C VAL A 13 -1.71 1.50 5.46
N GLU A 14 -2.39 2.00 6.48
CA GLU A 14 -1.80 2.91 7.46
C GLU A 14 -0.75 2.18 8.30
N LEU A 15 0.45 2.75 8.41
CA LEU A 15 1.54 2.25 9.23
C LEU A 15 1.69 3.10 10.50
N SER A 16 2.00 2.46 11.63
CA SER A 16 2.45 3.13 12.84
C SER A 16 3.63 4.05 12.52
N LYS A 17 3.67 5.21 13.19
CA LYS A 17 4.77 6.17 13.11
C LYS A 17 6.11 5.59 13.53
N ASP A 18 6.11 4.51 14.32
CA ASP A 18 7.32 3.79 14.69
C ASP A 18 8.10 3.28 13.48
N VAL A 19 7.45 3.13 12.31
CA VAL A 19 8.15 2.80 11.05
C VAL A 19 9.20 3.86 10.66
N LEU A 20 9.08 5.10 11.15
CA LEU A 20 10.10 6.14 10.96
C LEU A 20 11.39 5.82 11.72
N LEU A 21 11.38 4.94 12.72
CA LEU A 21 12.61 4.48 13.36
C LEU A 21 13.45 3.62 12.41
N GLU A 22 12.84 2.99 11.41
CA GLU A 22 13.50 2.14 10.43
C GLU A 22 14.35 2.97 9.45
N PRO A 23 15.69 2.83 9.45
CA PRO A 23 16.57 3.64 8.60
C PRO A 23 16.30 3.42 7.11
N ARG A 24 15.83 2.24 6.72
CA ARG A 24 15.48 1.94 5.33
C ARG A 24 14.22 2.70 4.89
N PHE A 25 13.19 2.75 5.74
CA PHE A 25 11.96 3.47 5.45
C PHE A 25 12.22 4.98 5.32
N ARG A 26 12.96 5.57 6.26
CA ARG A 26 13.32 7.00 6.21
C ARG A 26 14.12 7.36 4.96
N ARG A 27 15.13 6.56 4.59
CA ARG A 27 15.93 6.82 3.39
C ARG A 27 15.11 6.83 2.10
N CYS A 28 14.05 6.03 2.03
CA CYS A 28 13.13 6.01 0.89
C CYS A 28 12.11 7.17 0.91
N ASN A 29 12.07 7.98 1.98
CA ASN A 29 11.12 9.06 2.17
C ASN A 29 11.81 10.39 2.54
N PRO A 30 12.74 10.91 1.72
CA PRO A 30 13.44 12.16 2.02
C PRO A 30 12.51 13.40 2.03
N GLY A 31 11.36 13.33 1.35
CA GLY A 31 10.34 14.39 1.30
C GLY A 31 9.21 14.24 2.34
N TYR A 32 9.36 13.34 3.32
CA TYR A 32 8.35 13.17 4.36
C TYR A 32 8.15 14.48 5.16
N ILE A 33 6.88 14.87 5.34
CA ILE A 33 6.49 16.03 6.14
C ILE A 33 6.05 15.53 7.52
N GLU A 34 6.64 16.08 8.59
CA GLU A 34 6.32 15.69 9.96
C GLU A 34 4.81 15.77 10.24
N GLY A 35 4.27 14.76 10.92
CA GLY A 35 2.83 14.61 11.16
C GLY A 35 2.01 13.98 10.04
N LYS A 36 2.42 14.00 8.75
CA LYS A 36 1.67 13.35 7.65
C LYS A 36 1.64 11.82 7.79
N PRO A 37 0.58 11.08 7.42
CA PRO A 37 0.55 9.63 7.62
C PRO A 37 1.72 8.87 6.98
N CYS A 38 2.08 7.73 7.57
CA CYS A 38 2.96 6.75 6.96
C CYS A 38 2.12 5.60 6.43
N VAL A 39 2.37 5.14 5.20
CA VAL A 39 1.54 4.16 4.53
C VAL A 39 2.37 3.14 3.76
N TYR A 40 1.79 1.96 3.58
CA TYR A 40 2.23 0.96 2.60
C TYR A 40 1.24 0.95 1.44
N VAL A 41 1.74 0.97 0.20
CA VAL A 41 0.95 0.85 -1.02
C VAL A 41 1.33 -0.44 -1.72
N GLY A 42 0.34 -1.20 -2.19
CA GLY A 42 0.59 -2.41 -2.97
C GLY A 42 -0.62 -2.82 -3.80
N MET A 43 -0.42 -3.83 -4.66
CA MET A 43 -1.50 -4.52 -5.37
C MET A 43 -1.63 -6.00 -5.01
N THR A 44 -2.79 -6.59 -5.30
CA THR A 44 -3.06 -8.00 -5.07
C THR A 44 -4.16 -8.53 -5.99
N GLY A 45 -4.14 -9.83 -6.30
CA GLY A 45 -5.26 -10.55 -6.91
C GLY A 45 -6.30 -11.08 -5.90
N LEU A 46 -6.15 -10.73 -4.62
CA LEU A 46 -7.06 -11.06 -3.54
C LEU A 46 -7.92 -9.86 -3.19
N ASP A 47 -8.94 -10.09 -2.39
CA ASP A 47 -9.61 -9.00 -1.67
C ASP A 47 -8.61 -8.28 -0.73
N PRO A 48 -8.60 -6.93 -0.66
CA PRO A 48 -7.71 -6.17 0.21
C PRO A 48 -7.74 -6.56 1.69
N ASP A 49 -8.90 -6.88 2.26
CA ASP A 49 -9.02 -7.31 3.67
C ASP A 49 -8.29 -8.64 3.85
N VAL A 50 -8.56 -9.61 2.97
CA VAL A 50 -7.88 -10.92 2.98
C VAL A 50 -6.37 -10.76 2.79
N ARG A 51 -5.93 -9.83 1.93
CA ARG A 51 -4.51 -9.54 1.72
C ARG A 51 -3.87 -8.95 2.97
N PHE A 52 -4.57 -8.04 3.66
CA PHE A 52 -4.11 -7.44 4.90
C PHE A 52 -4.01 -8.48 6.02
N ASP A 53 -5.02 -9.34 6.19
CA ASP A 53 -4.99 -10.44 7.17
C ASP A 53 -3.80 -11.37 6.94
N LYS A 54 -3.51 -11.73 5.68
CA LYS A 54 -2.33 -12.54 5.34
C LYS A 54 -1.03 -11.84 5.73
N HIS A 55 -0.92 -10.53 5.52
CA HIS A 55 0.24 -9.77 5.98
C HIS A 55 0.40 -9.82 7.50
N LYS A 56 -0.70 -9.63 8.25
CA LYS A 56 -0.70 -9.67 9.71
C LYS A 56 -0.40 -11.08 10.26
N ALA A 57 -0.77 -12.12 9.53
CA ALA A 57 -0.42 -13.52 9.83
C ALA A 57 0.99 -13.93 9.38
N GLY A 58 1.75 -13.05 8.72
CA GLY A 58 3.10 -13.35 8.22
C GLY A 58 3.13 -14.23 6.95
N ILE A 59 2.01 -14.37 6.25
CA ILE A 59 1.87 -15.22 5.06
C ILE A 59 2.05 -14.36 3.80
N GLN A 60 3.08 -14.65 3.00
CA GLN A 60 3.43 -13.85 1.80
C GLN A 60 3.47 -12.34 2.14
N ALA A 61 4.09 -12.01 3.26
CA ALA A 61 3.92 -10.74 3.92
C ALA A 61 5.07 -9.76 3.69
N ASN A 62 4.75 -8.47 3.74
CA ASN A 62 5.73 -7.40 3.81
C ASN A 62 6.00 -7.09 5.29
N ARG A 63 7.29 -7.07 5.66
CA ARG A 63 7.73 -6.82 7.04
C ARG A 63 7.13 -5.54 7.64
N PHE A 64 7.03 -4.44 6.89
CA PHE A 64 6.49 -3.19 7.43
C PHE A 64 4.99 -3.27 7.67
N VAL A 65 4.23 -3.94 6.81
CA VAL A 65 2.80 -4.18 7.05
C VAL A 65 2.60 -5.12 8.24
N THR A 66 3.40 -6.19 8.35
CA THR A 66 3.32 -7.11 9.49
C THR A 66 3.60 -6.40 10.81
N GLN A 67 4.72 -5.67 10.90
CA GLN A 67 5.19 -5.05 12.14
C GLN A 67 4.44 -3.76 12.48
N TYR A 68 4.15 -2.91 11.49
CA TYR A 68 3.65 -1.56 11.70
C TYR A 68 2.25 -1.32 11.13
N GLY A 69 1.68 -2.24 10.34
CA GLY A 69 0.36 -2.06 9.74
C GLY A 69 -0.75 -1.99 10.79
N LEU A 70 -1.53 -0.91 10.73
CA LEU A 70 -2.63 -0.58 11.65
C LEU A 70 -4.00 -0.93 11.07
N ARG A 71 -4.31 -0.42 9.87
CA ARG A 71 -5.59 -0.62 9.18
C ARG A 71 -5.48 -0.29 7.69
N LEU A 72 -6.46 -0.71 6.90
CA LEU A 72 -6.64 -0.23 5.54
C LEU A 72 -7.17 1.21 5.52
N LEU A 73 -6.87 1.95 4.46
CA LEU A 73 -7.41 3.29 4.16
C LEU A 73 -8.19 3.27 2.84
N PRO A 74 -9.44 2.76 2.83
CA PRO A 74 -10.21 2.54 1.60
C PRO A 74 -10.44 3.81 0.77
N ASP A 75 -10.61 4.96 1.42
CA ASP A 75 -10.78 6.27 0.75
C ASP A 75 -9.66 6.60 -0.26
N LEU A 76 -8.48 5.98 -0.11
CA LEU A 76 -7.32 6.22 -0.99
C LEU A 76 -7.28 5.30 -2.21
N TYR A 77 -8.10 4.25 -2.28
CA TYR A 77 -7.92 3.22 -3.31
C TYR A 77 -9.20 2.53 -3.81
N GLU A 78 -10.28 2.50 -3.02
CA GLU A 78 -11.44 1.64 -3.28
C GLU A 78 -12.14 2.00 -4.60
N GLY A 79 -12.24 3.30 -4.90
CA GLY A 79 -12.84 3.81 -6.14
C GLY A 79 -12.15 3.35 -7.43
N PHE A 80 -10.96 2.76 -7.35
CA PHE A 80 -10.25 2.22 -8.52
C PHE A 80 -10.53 0.74 -8.74
N ASN A 81 -10.97 0.01 -7.71
CA ASN A 81 -11.05 -1.43 -7.75
C ASN A 81 -12.41 -1.93 -8.30
N PRO A 82 -12.47 -3.11 -8.96
CA PRO A 82 -11.35 -3.97 -9.37
C PRO A 82 -10.79 -3.61 -10.76
N MET A 83 -9.55 -4.00 -11.01
CA MET A 83 -8.80 -3.69 -12.23
C MET A 83 -8.20 -4.93 -12.91
N SER A 84 -7.61 -4.71 -14.09
CA SER A 84 -6.71 -5.67 -14.70
C SER A 84 -5.37 -5.70 -13.93
N TYR A 85 -4.53 -6.70 -14.19
CA TYR A 85 -3.21 -6.74 -13.56
C TYR A 85 -2.36 -5.53 -13.95
N GLU A 86 -2.35 -5.19 -15.24
CA GLU A 86 -1.56 -4.07 -15.79
C GLU A 86 -2.03 -2.74 -15.19
N ASP A 87 -3.34 -2.48 -15.21
CA ASP A 87 -3.91 -1.26 -14.61
C ASP A 87 -3.62 -1.17 -13.09
N ALA A 88 -3.63 -2.30 -12.37
CA ALA A 88 -3.34 -2.32 -10.94
C ALA A 88 -1.86 -2.01 -10.63
N VAL A 89 -0.93 -2.45 -11.48
CA VAL A 89 0.50 -2.12 -11.38
C VAL A 89 0.71 -0.62 -11.59
N ASP A 90 0.12 -0.07 -12.65
CA ASP A 90 0.24 1.35 -12.96
C ASP A 90 -0.39 2.20 -11.85
N ARG A 91 -1.58 1.82 -11.37
CA ARG A 91 -2.27 2.54 -10.29
C ARG A 91 -1.54 2.47 -8.96
N GLU A 92 -0.88 1.36 -8.64
CA GLU A 92 -0.03 1.26 -7.43
C GLU A 92 1.10 2.31 -7.46
N ILE A 93 1.75 2.47 -8.63
CA ILE A 93 2.81 3.45 -8.84
C ILE A 93 2.27 4.87 -8.72
N GLU A 94 1.15 5.18 -9.38
CA GLU A 94 0.50 6.50 -9.33
C GLU A 94 0.16 6.91 -7.90
N ILE A 95 -0.52 6.04 -7.13
CA ILE A 95 -0.86 6.30 -5.72
C ILE A 95 0.42 6.54 -4.90
N GLY A 96 1.46 5.73 -5.13
CA GLY A 96 2.74 5.89 -4.44
C GLY A 96 3.42 7.24 -4.74
N ILE A 97 3.30 7.76 -5.96
CA ILE A 97 3.86 9.06 -6.35
C ILE A 97 3.04 10.20 -5.74
N ASP A 98 1.71 10.13 -5.84
CA ASP A 98 0.82 11.19 -5.35
C ASP A 98 0.93 11.38 -3.84
N LEU A 99 0.96 10.27 -3.09
CA LEU A 99 1.08 10.32 -1.62
C LEU A 99 2.46 10.85 -1.19
N ARG A 100 3.54 10.45 -1.85
CA ARG A 100 4.88 11.01 -1.58
C ARG A 100 4.93 12.50 -1.89
N SER A 101 4.34 12.93 -3.01
CA SER A 101 4.23 14.35 -3.38
C SER A 101 3.42 15.16 -2.37
N ALA A 102 2.43 14.53 -1.72
CA ALA A 102 1.65 15.12 -0.64
C ALA A 102 2.37 15.11 0.73
N GLY A 103 3.60 14.59 0.80
CA GLY A 103 4.45 14.56 1.99
C GLY A 103 4.24 13.35 2.90
N PHE A 104 3.53 12.31 2.44
CA PHE A 104 3.36 11.08 3.21
C PHE A 104 4.67 10.29 3.25
N GLY A 105 4.84 9.49 4.31
CA GLY A 105 5.88 8.46 4.33
C GLY A 105 5.34 7.23 3.62
N VAL A 106 5.88 6.86 2.47
CA VAL A 106 5.35 5.77 1.64
C VAL A 106 6.37 4.65 1.51
N TRP A 107 5.93 3.42 1.78
CA TRP A 107 6.64 2.22 1.36
C TRP A 107 5.87 1.51 0.25
N GLN A 108 6.61 1.14 -0.79
CA GLN A 108 6.12 0.40 -1.94
C GLN A 108 7.27 -0.52 -2.35
N ALA A 109 7.04 -1.83 -2.32
CA ALA A 109 8.05 -2.85 -2.62
C ALA A 109 7.38 -4.15 -3.05
#